data_AF-A0A924E460-F1
#
_entry.id   AF-A0A924E460-F1
#
_cell.length_a   1.000
_cell.length_b   1.000
_cell.length_c   1.000
_cell.angle_alpha   90.00
_cell.angle_beta   90.00
_cell.angle_gamma   90.00
#
_symmetry.space_group_name_H-M   'P 1'
#
loop_
_entity.id
_entity.type
_entity.pdbx_description
1 polymer ?
#
loop_
_entity_poly.entity_id
_entity_poly.type
_entity_poly.pdbx_seq_one_letter_code
_entity_poly.pdbx_strand_id
1 'polypeptide(L)'
;MAAAAETFNQLFDVPHLRLVTSEPPEPVINIPETIQDEFTRQRAAKFIGACALENIVAEGQEVLAVKPIESLYDALQQAHCGDATARKMVEINVATDVIERTIKTGHVTTVDLDIDAAGKIQQFGQSMESVQANSLRYAANSWQIRQRTEAETVNAFRIESEYRQGTLEDYSFVVVSRAADNMTETQMSKAGFFTETMSCAIQVTSAQGDHLVTESAFVAGIKSPGGERHDSQTVATMFANLGVDIAAKSAAEIIGTPLLIHNDLMPNGVIDIVRLYDEAAGGTFFGEAKPVQDYTSYRETCRLRELTYQPKIQEIVTELIALAPTITSKTQAAQRLATLSEAQMVDQAVRDDSINLRVFRATSMQHILNTRAHLQNGNLYEAQAELALAVKTARTSSCPGGVGGEAESDKADGEASNDDCEFTSKECPLCHKKDVKTVITKTRITGDCGCSAKRS
;
A
#
# COMPACT_ATOMS: atom_id res chain seq x y z
N MET A 1 11.85 35.97 -28.76
CA MET A 1 10.49 35.51 -29.10
C MET A 1 9.51 36.66 -29.30
N ALA A 2 9.46 37.69 -28.45
CA ALA A 2 8.58 38.85 -28.63
C ALA A 2 8.71 39.53 -30.02
N ALA A 3 9.93 39.79 -30.49
CA ALA A 3 10.16 40.37 -31.82
C ALA A 3 9.71 39.45 -32.98
N ALA A 4 9.80 38.12 -32.80
CA ALA A 4 9.35 37.15 -33.81
C ALA A 4 7.81 37.09 -33.89
N ALA A 5 7.12 37.13 -32.75
CA ALA A 5 5.66 37.20 -32.68
C ALA A 5 5.11 38.52 -33.25
N GLU A 6 5.82 39.63 -33.05
CA GLU A 6 5.47 40.93 -33.62
C GLU A 6 5.62 40.94 -35.15
N THR A 7 6.65 40.28 -35.67
CA THR A 7 6.86 40.11 -37.12
C THR A 7 5.80 39.19 -37.74
N PHE A 8 5.38 38.15 -37.03
CA PHE A 8 4.32 37.23 -37.46
C PHE A 8 2.95 37.94 -37.48
N ASN A 9 2.62 38.72 -36.46
CA ASN A 9 1.37 39.48 -36.41
C ASN A 9 1.27 40.55 -37.51
N GLN A 10 2.41 41.14 -37.92
CA GLN A 10 2.44 42.08 -39.04
C GLN A 10 2.27 41.41 -40.41
N LEU A 11 2.64 40.13 -40.56
CA LEU A 11 2.58 39.41 -41.82
C LEU A 11 1.21 38.81 -42.13
N PHE A 12 0.39 38.51 -41.11
CA PHE A 12 -0.80 37.68 -41.29
C PHE A 12 -2.14 38.36 -40.97
N ASP A 13 -2.17 39.67 -40.65
CA ASP A 13 -3.39 40.45 -40.36
C ASP A 13 -4.38 39.72 -39.42
N VAL A 14 -3.83 39.01 -38.43
CA VAL A 14 -4.62 38.25 -37.44
C VAL A 14 -4.88 39.16 -36.24
N PRO A 15 -6.13 39.48 -35.91
CA PRO A 15 -6.46 40.32 -34.77
C PRO A 15 -6.09 39.59 -33.46
N HIS A 16 -5.04 40.07 -32.82
CA HIS A 16 -4.65 39.81 -31.42
C HIS A 16 -4.26 38.36 -31.07
N LEU A 17 -3.12 37.89 -31.59
CA LEU A 17 -2.28 36.98 -30.82
C LEU A 17 -1.68 37.76 -29.65
N ARG A 18 -2.44 37.85 -28.54
CA ARG A 18 -1.87 38.22 -27.24
C ARG A 18 -0.89 37.11 -26.87
N LEU A 19 0.40 37.44 -26.83
CA LEU A 19 1.35 36.69 -26.02
C LEU A 19 0.79 36.75 -24.59
N VAL A 20 0.08 35.70 -24.18
CA VAL A 20 -0.15 35.46 -22.77
C VAL A 20 1.25 35.21 -22.24
N THR A 21 1.83 36.23 -21.60
CA THR A 21 2.96 36.01 -20.71
C THR A 21 2.38 35.16 -19.59
N SER A 22 2.41 33.84 -19.77
CA SER A 22 2.12 32.92 -18.68
C SER A 22 3.12 33.27 -17.59
N GLU A 23 2.62 33.67 -16.42
CA GLU A 23 3.44 33.70 -15.23
C GLU A 23 4.14 32.33 -15.12
N PRO A 24 5.42 32.29 -14.72
CA PRO A 24 6.10 31.03 -14.55
C PRO A 24 5.26 30.12 -13.65
N PRO A 25 5.12 28.82 -13.99
CA PRO A 25 4.29 27.92 -13.20
C PRO A 25 4.71 27.94 -11.74
N GLU A 26 3.75 27.89 -10.83
CA GLU A 26 4.05 27.80 -9.40
C GLU A 26 4.82 26.49 -9.15
N PRO A 27 5.98 26.53 -8.48
CA PRO A 27 6.87 25.37 -8.35
C PRO A 27 6.22 24.21 -7.57
N VAL A 28 5.41 24.55 -6.58
CA VAL A 28 4.71 23.61 -5.69
C VAL A 28 3.32 24.17 -5.44
N ILE A 29 2.31 23.36 -5.74
CA ILE A 29 0.90 23.65 -5.49
C ILE A 29 0.40 22.62 -4.47
N ASN A 30 0.00 23.08 -3.30
CA ASN A 30 -0.85 22.26 -2.43
C ASN A 30 -2.23 22.23 -3.09
N ILE A 31 -2.76 21.04 -3.42
CA ILE A 31 -4.03 20.93 -4.14
C ILE A 31 -5.10 21.65 -3.30
N PRO A 32 -5.56 22.84 -3.73
CA PRO A 32 -6.41 23.64 -2.88
C PRO A 32 -7.77 22.94 -2.76
N GLU A 33 -8.49 23.21 -1.69
CA GLU A 33 -9.93 22.94 -1.63
C GLU A 33 -10.68 23.86 -2.61
N THR A 34 -10.50 23.62 -3.90
CA THR A 34 -11.20 24.31 -4.98
C THR A 34 -12.61 23.73 -5.13
N ILE A 35 -13.46 24.43 -5.88
CA ILE A 35 -14.79 23.91 -6.27
C ILE A 35 -14.64 22.57 -7.02
N GLN A 36 -13.59 22.43 -7.83
CA GLN A 36 -13.30 21.19 -8.55
C GLN A 36 -12.89 20.06 -7.60
N ASP A 37 -12.07 20.35 -6.58
CA ASP A 37 -11.74 19.39 -5.52
C ASP A 37 -12.98 19.01 -4.71
N GLU A 38 -13.90 19.94 -4.46
CA GLU A 38 -15.17 19.63 -3.80
C GLU A 38 -15.98 18.59 -4.58
N PHE A 39 -16.10 18.74 -5.92
CA PHE A 39 -16.77 17.75 -6.75
C PHE A 39 -16.08 16.37 -6.69
N THR A 40 -14.74 16.36 -6.73
CA THR A 40 -13.94 15.13 -6.57
C THR A 40 -14.18 14.46 -5.23
N ARG A 41 -14.19 15.23 -4.13
CA ARG A 41 -14.51 14.75 -2.77
C ARG A 41 -15.93 14.23 -2.67
N GLN A 42 -16.92 14.89 -3.29
CA GLN A 42 -18.30 14.42 -3.33
C GLN A 42 -18.44 13.10 -4.10
N ARG A 43 -17.74 12.94 -5.24
CA ARG A 43 -17.69 11.69 -6.00
C ARG A 43 -17.06 10.56 -5.18
N ALA A 44 -15.94 10.83 -4.51
CA ALA A 44 -15.30 9.88 -3.61
C ALA A 44 -16.21 9.49 -2.45
N ALA A 45 -16.89 10.45 -1.80
CA ALA A 45 -17.81 10.19 -0.70
C ALA A 45 -19.01 9.33 -1.14
N LYS A 46 -19.57 9.59 -2.34
CA LYS A 46 -20.63 8.76 -2.92
C LYS A 46 -20.15 7.32 -3.16
N PHE A 47 -18.94 7.17 -3.69
CA PHE A 47 -18.33 5.86 -3.91
C PHE A 47 -18.09 5.11 -2.59
N ILE A 48 -17.49 5.76 -1.59
CA ILE A 48 -17.27 5.19 -0.24
C ILE A 48 -18.61 4.75 0.37
N GLY A 49 -19.64 5.60 0.30
CA GLY A 49 -20.98 5.27 0.77
C GLY A 49 -21.59 4.06 0.07
N ALA A 50 -21.40 3.93 -1.24
CA ALA A 50 -21.87 2.77 -2.00
C ALA A 50 -21.12 1.49 -1.61
N CYS A 51 -19.80 1.54 -1.47
CA CYS A 51 -18.99 0.42 -0.98
C CYS A 51 -19.45 -0.06 0.41
N ALA A 52 -19.79 0.88 1.31
CA ALA A 52 -20.27 0.59 2.65
C ALA A 52 -21.69 -0.04 2.68
N LEU A 53 -22.51 0.24 1.67
CA LEU A 53 -23.85 -0.34 1.53
C LEU A 53 -23.85 -1.65 0.72
N GLU A 54 -22.68 -2.19 0.37
CA GLU A 54 -22.48 -3.33 -0.55
C GLU A 54 -23.11 -3.16 -1.94
N ASN A 55 -23.65 -1.97 -2.23
CA ASN A 55 -24.13 -1.61 -3.55
C ASN A 55 -22.92 -1.35 -4.42
N ILE A 56 -22.60 -2.28 -5.32
CA ILE A 56 -21.76 -1.92 -6.47
C ILE A 56 -22.51 -0.78 -7.17
N VAL A 57 -21.88 0.39 -7.29
CA VAL A 57 -22.35 1.40 -8.24
C VAL A 57 -22.13 0.79 -9.61
N ALA A 58 -23.06 -0.06 -10.04
CA ALA A 58 -23.12 -0.53 -11.40
C ALA A 58 -23.53 0.70 -12.22
N GLU A 59 -22.56 1.53 -12.59
CA GLU A 59 -22.76 2.49 -13.66
C GLU A 59 -23.14 1.66 -14.89
N GLY A 60 -24.37 1.90 -15.37
CA GLY A 60 -25.07 1.03 -16.30
C GLY A 60 -24.43 0.99 -17.69
N GLN A 61 -23.38 0.20 -17.84
CA GLN A 61 -22.82 -0.18 -19.12
C GLN A 61 -22.96 -1.70 -19.31
N GLU A 62 -23.99 -2.08 -20.06
CA GLU A 62 -24.06 -3.38 -20.74
C GLU A 62 -22.96 -3.43 -21.81
N VAL A 63 -21.75 -3.84 -21.42
CA VAL A 63 -20.69 -4.20 -22.38
C VAL A 63 -20.40 -5.68 -22.22
N LEU A 64 -20.45 -6.39 -23.36
CA LEU A 64 -20.27 -7.82 -23.57
C LEU A 64 -19.35 -8.49 -22.53
N ALA A 65 -19.98 -9.21 -21.59
CA ALA A 65 -19.43 -9.54 -20.28
C ALA A 65 -18.30 -10.60 -20.31
N VAL A 66 -17.07 -10.16 -20.57
CA VAL A 66 -15.92 -10.75 -19.88
C VAL A 66 -16.13 -10.43 -18.40
N LYS A 67 -16.22 -11.46 -17.55
CA LYS A 67 -16.37 -11.23 -16.10
C LYS A 67 -15.17 -10.40 -15.63
N PRO A 68 -15.36 -9.17 -15.13
CA PRO A 68 -14.26 -8.36 -14.65
C PRO A 68 -13.52 -9.14 -13.56
N ILE A 69 -12.19 -9.09 -13.59
CA ILE A 69 -11.36 -9.75 -12.59
C ILE A 69 -11.29 -8.84 -11.37
N GLU A 70 -12.20 -9.05 -10.42
CA GLU A 70 -12.34 -8.20 -9.23
C GLU A 70 -11.40 -8.59 -8.08
N SER A 71 -10.79 -9.78 -8.14
CA SER A 71 -9.96 -10.30 -7.05
C SER A 71 -8.90 -11.30 -7.52
N LEU A 72 -7.91 -11.55 -6.67
CA LEU A 72 -6.91 -12.61 -6.89
C LEU A 72 -7.57 -13.98 -7.09
N TYR A 73 -8.67 -14.26 -6.38
CA TYR A 73 -9.42 -15.50 -6.56
C TYR A 73 -9.96 -15.62 -7.99
N ASP A 74 -10.61 -14.58 -8.50
CA ASP A 74 -11.15 -14.57 -9.87
C ASP A 74 -10.01 -14.69 -10.89
N ALA A 75 -8.88 -14.02 -10.65
CA ALA A 75 -7.69 -14.10 -11.48
C ALA A 75 -7.15 -15.54 -11.54
N LEU A 76 -7.08 -16.23 -10.41
CA LEU A 76 -6.61 -17.62 -10.35
C LEU A 76 -7.54 -18.58 -11.10
N GLN A 77 -8.86 -18.44 -10.94
CA GLN A 77 -9.82 -19.30 -11.65
C GLN A 77 -9.73 -19.09 -13.17
N GLN A 78 -9.65 -17.84 -13.63
CA GLN A 78 -9.56 -17.54 -15.06
C GLN A 78 -8.18 -17.92 -15.64
N ALA A 79 -7.09 -17.69 -14.90
CA ALA A 79 -5.73 -18.10 -15.30
C ALA A 79 -5.61 -19.63 -15.40
N HIS A 80 -6.28 -20.38 -14.51
CA HIS A 80 -6.37 -21.84 -14.59
C HIS A 80 -7.06 -22.31 -15.88
N CYS A 81 -8.03 -21.55 -16.38
CA CYS A 81 -8.68 -21.78 -17.67
C CYS A 81 -7.86 -21.29 -18.87
N GLY A 82 -6.65 -20.77 -18.68
CA GLY A 82 -5.75 -20.32 -19.74
C GLY A 82 -5.89 -18.84 -20.14
N ASP A 83 -6.57 -18.01 -19.33
CA ASP A 83 -6.65 -16.57 -19.59
C ASP A 83 -5.30 -15.87 -19.28
N ALA A 84 -4.71 -15.26 -20.31
CA ALA A 84 -3.40 -14.61 -20.22
C ALA A 84 -3.43 -13.31 -19.40
N THR A 85 -4.52 -12.54 -19.46
CA THR A 85 -4.72 -11.31 -18.69
C THR A 85 -4.85 -11.64 -17.22
N ALA A 86 -5.62 -12.67 -16.90
CA ALA A 86 -5.77 -13.16 -15.53
C ALA A 86 -4.45 -13.71 -14.97
N ARG A 87 -3.68 -14.45 -15.78
CA ARG A 87 -2.34 -14.90 -15.37
C ARG A 87 -1.45 -13.70 -15.04
N LYS A 88 -1.42 -12.68 -15.89
CA LYS A 88 -0.61 -11.47 -15.65
C LYS A 88 -0.98 -10.83 -14.31
N MET A 89 -2.27 -10.74 -14.00
CA MET A 89 -2.75 -10.22 -12.72
C MET A 89 -2.28 -11.06 -11.52
N VAL A 90 -2.24 -12.39 -11.63
CA VAL A 90 -1.65 -13.26 -10.61
C VAL A 90 -0.16 -12.96 -10.45
N GLU A 91 0.60 -12.83 -11.54
CA GLU A 91 2.03 -12.51 -11.52
C GLU A 91 2.32 -11.21 -10.75
N ILE A 92 1.51 -10.18 -10.96
CA ILE A 92 1.66 -8.89 -10.27
C ILE A 92 1.36 -8.99 -8.78
N ASN A 93 0.28 -9.67 -8.41
CA ASN A 93 -0.07 -9.86 -7.00
C ASN A 93 1.05 -10.62 -6.28
N VAL A 94 1.59 -11.65 -6.93
CA VAL A 94 2.75 -12.41 -6.42
C VAL A 94 3.99 -11.53 -6.33
N ALA A 95 4.31 -10.75 -7.36
CA ALA A 95 5.47 -9.87 -7.38
C ALA A 95 5.41 -8.83 -6.26
N THR A 96 4.25 -8.19 -6.09
CA THR A 96 4.00 -7.20 -5.03
C THR A 96 4.22 -7.82 -3.66
N ASP A 97 3.60 -8.98 -3.40
CA ASP A 97 3.71 -9.65 -2.10
C ASP A 97 5.14 -10.15 -1.81
N VAL A 98 5.88 -10.62 -2.83
CA VAL A 98 7.31 -10.99 -2.73
C VAL A 98 8.19 -9.78 -2.38
N ILE A 99 8.02 -8.66 -3.09
CA ILE A 99 8.79 -7.43 -2.84
C ILE A 99 8.50 -6.91 -1.44
N GLU A 100 7.22 -6.82 -1.06
CA GLU A 100 6.83 -6.34 0.25
C GLU A 100 7.39 -7.22 1.38
N ARG A 101 7.42 -8.55 1.22
CA ARG A 101 7.98 -9.44 2.27
C ARG A 101 9.48 -9.27 2.47
N THR A 102 10.21 -8.92 1.42
CA THR A 102 11.67 -8.81 1.46
C THR A 102 12.13 -7.42 1.82
N ILE A 103 11.34 -6.39 1.52
CA ILE A 103 11.78 -5.01 1.62
C ILE A 103 10.75 -4.14 2.32
N LYS A 104 11.13 -3.63 3.49
CA LYS A 104 10.28 -2.73 4.28
C LYS A 104 10.68 -1.27 4.16
N THR A 105 11.95 -1.01 3.85
CA THR A 105 12.52 0.33 3.70
C THR A 105 13.71 0.27 2.74
N GLY A 106 14.12 1.41 2.21
CA GLY A 106 15.26 1.48 1.31
C GLY A 106 14.97 0.85 -0.04
N HIS A 107 13.80 1.12 -0.61
CA HIS A 107 13.41 0.57 -1.92
C HIS A 107 12.50 1.50 -2.69
N VAL A 108 12.64 1.42 -4.02
CA VAL A 108 11.80 2.13 -4.98
C VAL A 108 11.19 1.10 -5.92
N THR A 109 9.87 1.16 -6.08
CA THR A 109 9.12 0.41 -7.07
C THR A 109 8.54 1.36 -8.11
N THR A 110 8.27 0.83 -9.30
CA THR A 110 7.63 1.59 -10.39
C THR A 110 6.48 0.75 -10.94
N VAL A 111 5.32 1.40 -11.07
CA VAL A 111 4.10 0.77 -11.57
C VAL A 111 3.57 1.62 -12.72
N ASP A 112 3.47 1.00 -13.89
CA ASP A 112 2.78 1.57 -15.04
C ASP A 112 1.26 1.43 -14.84
N LEU A 113 0.54 2.51 -15.14
CA LEU A 113 -0.91 2.61 -15.04
C LEU A 113 -1.47 2.89 -16.42
N ASP A 114 -2.31 1.97 -16.89
CA ASP A 114 -3.00 2.10 -18.16
C ASP A 114 -4.18 3.06 -18.04
N ILE A 115 -4.55 3.68 -19.15
CA ILE A 115 -5.74 4.54 -19.23
C ILE A 115 -6.66 3.97 -20.29
N ASP A 116 -7.87 3.60 -19.88
CA ASP A 116 -8.83 3.02 -20.80
C ASP A 116 -9.50 4.08 -21.70
N ALA A 117 -10.31 3.60 -22.65
CA ALA A 117 -11.04 4.46 -23.59
C ALA A 117 -12.02 5.44 -22.92
N ALA A 118 -12.42 5.20 -21.67
CA ALA A 118 -13.27 6.09 -20.87
C ALA A 118 -12.45 7.07 -20.02
N GLY A 119 -11.12 7.07 -20.15
CA GLY A 119 -10.20 7.87 -19.35
C GLY A 119 -10.16 7.43 -17.90
N LYS A 120 -10.36 6.13 -17.62
CA LYS A 120 -10.19 5.54 -16.29
C LYS A 120 -8.80 4.98 -16.15
N ILE A 121 -8.24 5.20 -14.96
CA ILE A 121 -6.94 4.67 -14.59
C ILE A 121 -7.12 3.21 -14.21
N GLN A 122 -6.33 2.35 -14.84
CA GLN A 122 -6.28 0.93 -14.59
C GLN A 122 -4.88 0.53 -14.15
N GLN A 123 -4.80 -0.20 -13.05
CA GLN A 123 -3.59 -0.88 -12.63
C GLN A 123 -3.72 -2.34 -13.07
N PHE A 124 -3.03 -2.69 -14.15
CA PHE A 124 -3.00 -4.06 -14.69
C PHE A 124 -4.38 -4.65 -15.00
N GLY A 125 -5.22 -3.85 -15.65
CA GLY A 125 -6.60 -4.22 -16.02
C GLY A 125 -7.61 -4.17 -14.88
N GLN A 126 -7.21 -3.83 -13.64
CA GLN A 126 -8.14 -3.48 -12.57
C GLN A 126 -8.31 -1.96 -12.51
N SER A 127 -9.55 -1.47 -12.47
CA SER A 127 -9.78 -0.04 -12.23
C SER A 127 -9.32 0.35 -10.83
N MET A 128 -8.82 1.58 -10.69
CA MET A 128 -8.48 2.13 -9.37
C MET A 128 -9.70 2.13 -8.43
N GLU A 129 -10.91 2.33 -8.94
CA GLU A 129 -12.13 2.17 -8.15
C GLU A 129 -12.28 0.74 -7.60
N SER A 130 -11.98 -0.30 -8.38
CA SER A 130 -12.03 -1.68 -7.90
C SER A 130 -11.02 -1.93 -6.78
N VAL A 131 -9.79 -1.42 -6.93
CA VAL A 131 -8.75 -1.50 -5.91
C VAL A 131 -9.21 -0.85 -4.60
N GLN A 132 -9.72 0.38 -4.67
CA GLN A 132 -10.20 1.11 -3.48
C GLN A 132 -11.45 0.47 -2.85
N ALA A 133 -12.37 -0.06 -3.66
CA ALA A 133 -13.54 -0.78 -3.16
C ALA A 133 -13.13 -2.01 -2.33
N ASN A 134 -12.14 -2.76 -2.81
CA ASN A 134 -11.63 -3.92 -2.09
C ASN A 134 -10.95 -3.52 -0.77
N SER A 135 -10.14 -2.47 -0.77
CA SER A 135 -9.52 -1.93 0.46
C SER A 135 -10.57 -1.51 1.49
N LEU A 136 -11.61 -0.78 1.08
CA LEU A 136 -12.69 -0.32 1.97
C LEU A 136 -13.50 -1.48 2.55
N ARG A 137 -13.72 -2.55 1.78
CA ARG A 137 -14.52 -3.71 2.20
C ARG A 137 -13.75 -4.67 3.09
N TYR A 138 -12.47 -4.90 2.78
CA TYR A 138 -11.74 -6.05 3.32
C TYR A 138 -10.53 -5.69 4.17
N ALA A 139 -9.96 -4.49 4.02
CA ALA A 139 -8.77 -4.06 4.74
C ALA A 139 -9.08 -3.04 5.85
N ALA A 140 -10.13 -2.22 5.68
CA ALA A 140 -10.54 -1.17 6.61
C ALA A 140 -11.26 -1.66 7.89
N ASN A 141 -10.68 -2.65 8.57
CA ASN A 141 -11.24 -3.31 9.76
C ASN A 141 -11.08 -2.50 11.08
N SER A 142 -10.29 -1.42 11.06
CA SER A 142 -10.14 -0.48 12.16
C SER A 142 -10.43 0.93 11.67
N TRP A 143 -10.83 1.81 12.59
CA TRP A 143 -11.17 3.18 12.23
C TRP A 143 -9.95 3.93 11.65
N GLN A 144 -8.74 3.65 12.13
CA GLN A 144 -7.51 4.26 11.61
C GLN A 144 -7.24 3.84 10.16
N ILE A 145 -7.34 2.54 9.85
CA ILE A 145 -7.15 2.06 8.48
C ILE A 145 -8.26 2.59 7.58
N ARG A 146 -9.50 2.62 8.06
CA ARG A 146 -10.62 3.20 7.30
C ARG A 146 -10.37 4.64 6.89
N GLN A 147 -9.94 5.51 7.81
CA GLN A 147 -9.65 6.91 7.48
C GLN A 147 -8.54 7.04 6.43
N ARG A 148 -7.51 6.19 6.50
CA ARG A 148 -6.44 6.16 5.51
C ARG A 148 -6.96 5.73 4.15
N THR A 149 -7.73 4.65 4.09
CA THR A 149 -8.32 4.17 2.85
C THR A 149 -9.28 5.19 2.24
N GLU A 150 -10.05 5.92 3.05
CA GLU A 150 -10.89 7.02 2.59
C GLU A 150 -10.05 8.16 1.97
N ALA A 151 -8.92 8.53 2.58
CA ALA A 151 -8.00 9.52 2.03
C ALA A 151 -7.30 9.03 0.74
N GLU A 152 -6.85 7.78 0.70
CA GLU A 152 -6.29 7.13 -0.50
C GLU A 152 -7.31 7.08 -1.65
N THR A 153 -8.56 6.79 -1.32
CA THR A 153 -9.68 6.80 -2.28
C THR A 153 -9.86 8.20 -2.87
N VAL A 154 -9.91 9.25 -2.04
CA VAL A 154 -10.01 10.63 -2.52
C VAL A 154 -8.84 10.97 -3.45
N ASN A 155 -7.62 10.58 -3.10
CA ASN A 155 -6.44 10.83 -3.94
C ASN A 155 -6.52 10.09 -5.28
N ALA A 156 -7.05 8.87 -5.34
CA ALA A 156 -7.24 8.17 -6.61
C ALA A 156 -8.16 8.96 -7.57
N PHE A 157 -9.25 9.55 -7.06
CA PHE A 157 -10.12 10.41 -7.87
C PHE A 157 -9.47 11.75 -8.22
N ARG A 158 -8.60 12.30 -7.35
CA ARG A 158 -7.81 13.51 -7.66
C ARG A 158 -6.84 13.25 -8.80
N ILE A 159 -6.10 12.14 -8.76
CA ILE A 159 -5.17 11.75 -9.84
C ILE A 159 -5.91 11.63 -11.18
N GLU A 160 -7.08 10.97 -11.20
CA GLU A 160 -7.93 10.88 -12.42
C GLU A 160 -8.36 12.27 -12.91
N SER A 161 -8.74 13.17 -11.99
CA SER A 161 -9.14 14.54 -12.31
C SER A 161 -7.98 15.37 -12.87
N GLU A 162 -6.80 15.32 -12.23
CA GLU A 162 -5.61 16.07 -12.66
C GLU A 162 -5.07 15.55 -14.00
N TYR A 163 -5.11 14.24 -14.23
CA TYR A 163 -4.77 13.66 -15.52
C TYR A 163 -5.68 14.19 -16.63
N ARG A 164 -7.01 14.16 -16.42
CA ARG A 164 -7.99 14.63 -17.41
C ARG A 164 -7.88 16.12 -17.74
N GLN A 165 -7.32 16.90 -16.82
CA GLN A 165 -7.08 18.34 -17.01
C GLN A 165 -5.75 18.62 -17.73
N GLY A 166 -4.92 17.60 -17.97
CA GLY A 166 -3.56 17.76 -18.49
C GLY A 166 -2.56 18.25 -17.44
N THR A 167 -2.97 18.46 -16.18
CA THR A 167 -2.09 18.96 -15.12
C THR A 167 -0.90 18.03 -14.90
N LEU A 168 -1.09 16.72 -15.03
CA LEU A 168 -0.03 15.73 -14.80
C LEU A 168 1.02 15.65 -15.93
N GLU A 169 0.84 16.41 -17.03
CA GLU A 169 1.86 16.58 -18.07
C GLU A 169 3.00 17.48 -17.59
N ASP A 170 2.68 18.49 -16.76
CA ASP A 170 3.63 19.48 -16.25
C ASP A 170 3.98 19.29 -14.75
N TYR A 171 3.16 18.55 -14.01
CA TYR A 171 3.33 18.31 -12.57
C TYR A 171 3.29 16.82 -12.22
N SER A 172 3.95 16.42 -11.14
CA SER A 172 3.70 15.12 -10.50
C SER A 172 2.90 15.28 -9.23
N PHE A 173 2.01 14.31 -9.01
CA PHE A 173 1.16 14.18 -7.84
C PHE A 173 1.89 13.40 -6.75
N VAL A 174 2.20 14.05 -5.63
CA VAL A 174 2.99 13.51 -4.53
C VAL A 174 2.12 13.23 -3.31
N VAL A 175 2.16 11.99 -2.81
CA VAL A 175 1.46 11.56 -1.58
C VAL A 175 2.46 10.97 -0.62
N VAL A 176 2.30 11.28 0.68
CA VAL A 176 3.09 10.70 1.75
C VAL A 176 2.19 9.96 2.73
N SER A 177 2.54 8.73 3.03
CA SER A 177 1.73 7.80 3.83
C SER A 177 2.60 7.14 4.89
N ARG A 178 2.50 7.62 6.14
CA ARG A 178 3.27 7.12 7.29
C ARG A 178 2.43 6.26 8.22
N ALA A 179 3.02 5.47 9.11
CA ALA A 179 2.27 4.65 10.07
C ALA A 179 1.33 5.49 10.96
N ALA A 180 0.19 4.93 11.38
CA ALA A 180 -0.81 5.64 12.19
C ALA A 180 -0.21 6.18 13.51
N ASP A 181 -0.73 7.30 14.02
CA ASP A 181 -0.19 7.94 15.24
C ASP A 181 -0.61 7.26 16.54
N ASN A 182 -1.76 6.59 16.54
CA ASN A 182 -2.48 6.20 17.75
C ASN A 182 -2.90 4.73 17.71
N MET A 183 -1.96 3.89 17.29
CA MET A 183 -2.09 2.44 17.35
C MET A 183 -0.95 1.91 18.21
N THR A 184 -1.23 0.91 19.04
CA THR A 184 -0.16 0.13 19.69
C THR A 184 0.60 -0.68 18.64
N GLU A 185 1.81 -1.12 18.96
CA GLU A 185 2.58 -1.99 18.06
C GLU A 185 1.78 -3.24 17.65
N THR A 186 1.06 -3.87 18.58
CA THR A 186 0.19 -5.01 18.28
C THR A 186 -0.94 -4.64 17.32
N GLN A 187 -1.57 -3.48 17.51
CA GLN A 187 -2.60 -3.00 16.58
C GLN A 187 -2.01 -2.71 15.20
N MET A 188 -0.84 -2.06 15.14
CA MET A 188 -0.15 -1.76 13.90
C MET A 188 0.22 -3.03 13.14
N SER A 189 0.79 -4.01 13.83
CA SER A 189 1.14 -5.31 13.27
C SER A 189 -0.10 -6.04 12.72
N LYS A 190 -1.21 -6.06 13.48
CA LYS A 190 -2.49 -6.64 13.02
C LYS A 190 -3.07 -5.92 11.81
N ALA A 191 -2.80 -4.63 11.67
CA ALA A 191 -3.24 -3.82 10.54
C ALA A 191 -2.27 -3.85 9.35
N GLY A 192 -1.21 -4.66 9.40
CA GLY A 192 -0.27 -4.85 8.31
C GLY A 192 0.88 -3.83 8.24
N PHE A 193 1.01 -2.93 9.21
CA PHE A 193 2.15 -2.00 9.25
C PHE A 193 3.47 -2.73 9.57
N PHE A 194 4.56 -2.19 9.03
CA PHE A 194 5.92 -2.68 9.28
C PHE A 194 6.47 -2.08 10.58
N THR A 195 6.09 -2.64 11.73
CA THR A 195 6.42 -2.07 13.05
C THR A 195 7.92 -1.97 13.34
N GLU A 196 8.73 -2.81 12.72
CA GLU A 196 10.19 -2.80 12.91
C GLU A 196 10.91 -1.63 12.25
N THR A 197 10.28 -0.97 11.29
CA THR A 197 10.84 0.14 10.52
C THR A 197 9.94 1.37 10.52
N MET A 198 8.68 1.20 10.94
CA MET A 198 7.62 2.20 10.86
C MET A 198 7.58 2.86 9.49
N SER A 199 7.67 2.04 8.44
CA SER A 199 7.88 2.53 7.07
C SER A 199 6.85 3.58 6.67
N CYS A 200 7.35 4.60 6.01
CA CYS A 200 6.57 5.60 5.32
C CYS A 200 6.70 5.35 3.81
N ALA A 201 5.57 5.37 3.10
CA ALA A 201 5.54 5.35 1.65
C ALA A 201 5.47 6.78 1.11
N ILE A 202 6.33 7.10 0.15
CA ILE A 202 6.29 8.32 -0.64
C ILE A 202 5.93 7.89 -2.05
N GLN A 203 4.82 8.40 -2.59
CA GLN A 203 4.33 8.03 -3.92
C GLN A 203 4.33 9.26 -4.81
N VAL A 204 4.83 9.10 -6.04
CA VAL A 204 4.83 10.13 -7.07
C VAL A 204 4.18 9.57 -8.31
N THR A 205 3.07 10.18 -8.74
CA THR A 205 2.35 9.82 -9.96
C THR A 205 2.51 10.93 -11.00
N SER A 206 2.95 10.59 -12.21
CA SER A 206 3.18 11.54 -13.31
C SER A 206 2.73 10.96 -14.64
N ALA A 207 2.38 11.80 -15.62
CA ALA A 207 2.13 11.34 -16.98
C ALA A 207 3.45 11.05 -17.72
N GLN A 208 3.48 9.96 -18.48
CA GLN A 208 4.58 9.61 -19.38
C GLN A 208 4.02 9.26 -20.75
N GLY A 209 3.80 10.28 -21.58
CA GLY A 209 3.15 10.08 -22.88
C GLY A 209 1.67 9.73 -22.72
N ASP A 210 1.28 8.52 -23.09
CA ASP A 210 -0.11 8.03 -23.12
C ASP A 210 -0.54 7.23 -21.88
N HIS A 211 0.36 7.05 -20.92
CA HIS A 211 0.11 6.33 -19.68
C HIS A 211 0.54 7.14 -18.46
N LEU A 212 0.11 6.70 -17.28
CA LEU A 212 0.56 7.23 -16.01
C LEU A 212 1.62 6.28 -15.42
N VAL A 213 2.59 6.83 -14.70
CA VAL A 213 3.55 6.03 -13.93
C VAL A 213 3.45 6.46 -12.48
N THR A 214 3.36 5.48 -11.57
CA THR A 214 3.48 5.70 -10.14
C THR A 214 4.77 5.07 -9.63
N GLU A 215 5.70 5.91 -9.19
CA GLU A 215 6.86 5.49 -8.42
C GLU A 215 6.53 5.52 -6.92
N SER A 216 6.92 4.48 -6.18
CA SER A 216 6.75 4.42 -4.73
C SER A 216 8.08 4.15 -4.06
N ALA A 217 8.47 5.02 -3.12
CA ALA A 217 9.63 4.84 -2.27
C ALA A 217 9.22 4.48 -0.84
N PHE A 218 9.84 3.45 -0.29
CA PHE A 218 9.66 3.05 1.11
C PHE A 218 10.83 3.59 1.94
N VAL A 219 10.56 4.57 2.80
CA VAL A 219 11.54 5.18 3.71
C VAL A 219 11.27 4.78 5.15
N ALA A 220 12.32 4.66 5.97
CA ALA A 220 12.18 4.29 7.36
C ALA A 220 11.62 5.45 8.19
N GLY A 221 10.70 5.12 9.09
CA GLY A 221 10.20 6.06 10.11
C GLY A 221 10.90 5.93 11.45
N ILE A 222 11.74 4.90 11.63
CA ILE A 222 12.73 4.81 12.71
C ILE A 222 14.12 4.65 12.11
N LYS A 223 15.12 5.34 12.67
CA LYS A 223 16.50 5.32 12.16
C LYS A 223 17.21 4.00 12.42
N SER A 224 16.79 3.30 13.47
CA SER A 224 17.36 2.05 13.92
C SER A 224 16.29 1.22 14.63
N PRO A 225 16.37 -0.12 14.57
CA PRO A 225 15.38 -0.98 15.19
C PRO A 225 15.20 -0.73 16.69
N GLY A 226 13.94 -0.63 17.13
CA GLY A 226 13.59 -0.28 18.51
C GLY A 226 13.84 1.20 18.86
N GLY A 227 14.28 2.02 17.90
CA GLY A 227 14.43 3.46 18.07
C GLY A 227 13.09 4.20 18.05
N GLU A 228 13.13 5.48 18.43
CA GLU A 228 11.97 6.36 18.38
C GLU A 228 11.59 6.70 16.94
N ARG A 229 10.30 6.92 16.73
CA ARG A 229 9.76 7.43 15.46
C ARG A 229 10.25 8.85 15.21
N HIS A 230 10.74 9.10 14.00
CA HIS A 230 11.09 10.43 13.51
C HIS A 230 10.30 10.84 12.26
N ASP A 231 9.61 9.90 11.62
CA ASP A 231 8.83 10.14 10.39
C ASP A 231 7.88 11.33 10.50
N SER A 232 7.15 11.47 11.62
CA SER A 232 6.20 12.59 11.78
C SER A 232 6.88 13.96 11.67
N GLN A 233 7.97 14.17 12.41
CA GLN A 233 8.72 15.44 12.38
C GLN A 233 9.46 15.63 11.05
N THR A 234 10.03 14.55 10.50
CA THR A 234 10.71 14.58 9.20
C THR A 234 9.75 14.99 8.09
N VAL A 235 8.57 14.36 8.00
CA VAL A 235 7.56 14.69 6.99
C VAL A 235 7.05 16.12 7.15
N ALA A 236 6.79 16.58 8.38
CA ALA A 236 6.39 17.97 8.61
C ALA A 236 7.46 18.98 8.18
N THR A 237 8.74 18.69 8.47
CA THR A 237 9.86 19.54 8.05
C THR A 237 10.03 19.54 6.52
N MET A 238 9.90 18.37 5.88
CA MET A 238 9.95 18.24 4.43
C MET A 238 8.85 19.05 3.74
N PHE A 239 7.60 18.96 4.21
CA PHE A 239 6.49 19.75 3.68
C PHE A 239 6.67 21.25 3.93
N ALA A 240 7.19 21.64 5.11
CA ALA A 240 7.49 23.04 5.40
C ALA A 240 8.55 23.62 4.45
N ASN A 241 9.56 22.82 4.08
CA ASN A 241 10.56 23.20 3.06
C ASN A 241 9.93 23.41 1.67
N LEU A 242 8.79 22.77 1.41
CA LEU A 242 7.97 22.94 0.20
C LEU A 242 6.88 24.01 0.37
N GLY A 243 6.87 24.76 1.49
CA GLY A 243 5.92 25.83 1.75
C GLY A 243 4.55 25.39 2.29
N VAL A 244 4.40 24.14 2.73
CA VAL A 244 3.13 23.58 3.21
C VAL A 244 3.21 23.22 4.69
N ASP A 245 2.30 23.75 5.51
CA ASP A 245 2.22 23.38 6.94
C ASP A 245 1.28 22.20 7.16
N ILE A 246 1.84 21.11 7.68
CA ILE A 246 1.12 19.90 8.07
C ILE A 246 1.43 19.47 9.52
N ALA A 247 2.09 20.30 10.31
CA ALA A 247 2.61 19.90 11.63
C ALA A 247 1.50 19.44 12.59
N ALA A 248 0.28 19.95 12.44
CA ALA A 248 -0.87 19.58 13.26
C ALA A 248 -1.70 18.41 12.68
N LYS A 249 -1.33 17.86 11.52
CA LYS A 249 -2.11 16.82 10.82
C LYS A 249 -1.74 15.42 11.32
N SER A 250 -2.76 14.60 11.52
CA SER A 250 -2.62 13.16 11.74
C SER A 250 -2.07 12.44 10.51
N ALA A 251 -1.59 11.21 10.68
CA ALA A 251 -1.10 10.38 9.59
C ALA A 251 -2.13 10.20 8.45
N ALA A 252 -3.43 10.14 8.74
CA ALA A 252 -4.48 10.03 7.73
C ALA A 252 -4.74 11.37 7.00
N GLU A 253 -4.72 12.49 7.74
CA GLU A 253 -4.87 13.83 7.15
C GLU A 253 -3.68 14.21 6.24
N ILE A 254 -2.48 13.73 6.56
CA ILE A 254 -1.29 13.90 5.71
C ILE A 254 -1.50 13.22 4.35
N ILE A 255 -2.04 11.99 4.33
CA ILE A 255 -2.39 11.31 3.06
C ILE A 255 -3.35 12.18 2.25
N GLY A 256 -4.36 12.75 2.89
CA GLY A 256 -5.33 13.65 2.25
C GLY A 256 -4.78 15.02 1.81
N THR A 257 -3.48 15.27 1.99
CA THR A 257 -2.78 16.52 1.62
C THR A 257 -1.75 16.24 0.52
N PRO A 258 -2.17 15.84 -0.70
CA PRO A 258 -1.26 15.65 -1.81
C PRO A 258 -0.65 16.99 -2.26
N LEU A 259 0.54 16.92 -2.85
CA LEU A 259 1.20 18.05 -3.49
C LEU A 259 1.25 17.84 -5.00
N LEU A 260 1.06 18.89 -5.78
CA LEU A 260 1.47 18.94 -7.18
C LEU A 260 2.81 19.68 -7.22
N ILE A 261 3.85 19.03 -7.71
CA ILE A 261 5.18 19.62 -7.82
C ILE A 261 5.55 19.61 -9.30
N HIS A 262 6.02 20.75 -9.81
CA HIS A 262 6.37 20.88 -11.23
C HIS A 262 7.48 19.89 -11.61
N ASN A 263 7.36 19.26 -12.78
CA ASN A 263 8.26 18.19 -13.23
C ASN A 263 9.73 18.63 -13.30
N ASP A 264 9.99 19.90 -13.61
CA ASP A 264 11.36 20.47 -13.61
C ASP A 264 12.06 20.42 -12.24
N LEU A 265 11.30 20.36 -11.14
CA LEU A 265 11.85 20.23 -9.78
C LEU A 265 12.02 18.78 -9.34
N MET A 266 11.48 17.83 -10.09
CA MET A 266 11.58 16.39 -9.83
C MET A 266 12.10 15.63 -11.06
N PRO A 267 13.25 16.00 -11.64
CA PRO A 267 13.78 15.31 -12.81
C PRO A 267 14.12 13.82 -12.56
N ASN A 268 14.23 13.40 -11.30
CA ASN A 268 14.45 12.02 -10.88
C ASN A 268 13.20 11.38 -10.24
N GLY A 269 12.02 12.02 -10.35
CA GLY A 269 10.75 11.53 -9.83
C GLY A 269 10.77 11.35 -8.31
N VAL A 270 10.36 10.18 -7.81
CA VAL A 270 10.26 9.93 -6.35
C VAL A 270 11.58 10.12 -5.61
N ILE A 271 12.72 9.92 -6.28
CA ILE A 271 14.04 10.06 -5.68
C ILE A 271 14.30 11.48 -5.17
N ASP A 272 13.79 12.51 -5.85
CA ASP A 272 13.99 13.88 -5.40
C ASP A 272 13.22 14.15 -4.10
N ILE A 273 12.06 13.54 -3.91
CA ILE A 273 11.31 13.63 -2.65
C ILE A 273 11.97 12.82 -1.52
N VAL A 274 12.54 11.65 -1.84
CA VAL A 274 13.33 10.87 -0.86
C VAL A 274 14.54 11.67 -0.36
N ARG A 275 15.23 12.38 -1.24
CA ARG A 275 16.36 13.26 -0.85
C ARG A 275 15.90 14.35 0.11
N LEU A 276 14.78 15.01 -0.17
CA LEU A 276 14.20 16.02 0.74
C LEU A 276 13.83 15.41 2.09
N TYR A 277 13.29 14.19 2.11
CA TYR A 277 13.00 13.46 3.34
C TYR A 277 14.28 13.19 4.15
N ASP A 278 15.33 12.69 3.49
CA ASP A 278 16.60 12.35 4.13
C ASP A 278 17.36 13.57 4.67
N GLU A 279 17.29 14.70 3.95
CA GLU A 279 17.80 15.99 4.42
C GLU A 279 17.02 16.48 5.65
N ALA A 280 15.68 16.43 5.60
CA ALA A 280 14.82 16.78 6.72
C ALA A 280 15.00 15.86 7.94
N ALA A 281 15.44 14.62 7.74
CA ALA A 281 15.79 13.67 8.80
C ALA A 281 17.20 13.90 9.39
N GLY A 282 17.94 14.89 8.90
CA GLY A 282 19.29 15.24 9.37
C GLY A 282 20.41 14.42 8.73
N GLY A 283 20.24 13.99 7.48
CA GLY A 283 21.26 13.28 6.70
C GLY A 283 21.19 11.75 6.83
N THR A 284 20.01 11.18 6.59
CA THR A 284 19.81 9.72 6.50
C THR A 284 19.93 9.21 5.06
N PHE A 285 19.77 7.89 4.86
CA PHE A 285 19.57 7.31 3.53
C PHE A 285 18.33 6.41 3.56
N PHE A 286 17.29 6.79 2.83
CA PHE A 286 15.94 6.23 2.92
C PHE A 286 15.41 6.17 4.36
N GLY A 287 15.66 7.21 5.15
CA GLY A 287 15.27 7.34 6.55
C GLY A 287 16.13 6.55 7.55
N GLU A 288 17.01 5.68 7.08
CA GLU A 288 17.86 4.87 7.95
C GLU A 288 19.13 5.63 8.36
N ALA A 289 19.69 5.31 9.53
CA ALA A 289 21.00 5.81 9.98
C ALA A 289 22.15 5.14 9.20
N LYS A 290 22.17 5.36 7.88
CA LYS A 290 23.17 4.88 6.93
C LYS A 290 23.83 6.09 6.27
N PRO A 291 25.10 5.97 5.83
CA PRO A 291 25.71 6.98 4.98
C PRO A 291 24.88 7.20 3.71
N VAL A 292 24.74 8.46 3.30
CA VAL A 292 24.12 8.83 2.03
C VAL A 292 24.86 8.15 0.88
N GLN A 293 24.10 7.55 -0.04
CA GLN A 293 24.62 6.93 -1.26
C GLN A 293 24.06 7.65 -2.49
N ASP A 294 24.54 7.27 -3.68
CA ASP A 294 23.96 7.78 -4.91
C ASP A 294 22.57 7.19 -5.16
N TYR A 295 21.54 8.00 -4.95
CA TYR A 295 20.14 7.57 -5.06
C TYR A 295 19.77 7.02 -6.44
N THR A 296 20.31 7.60 -7.52
CA THR A 296 20.00 7.16 -8.88
C THR A 296 20.56 5.77 -9.16
N SER A 297 21.81 5.52 -8.77
CA SER A 297 22.44 4.19 -8.82
C SER A 297 21.74 3.19 -7.90
N TYR A 298 21.24 3.66 -6.74
CA TYR A 298 20.51 2.81 -5.81
C TYR A 298 19.12 2.41 -6.35
N ARG A 299 18.41 3.31 -7.05
CA ARG A 299 17.17 2.96 -7.77
C ARG A 299 17.40 1.84 -8.78
N GLU A 300 18.50 1.88 -9.52
CA GLU A 300 18.86 0.80 -10.44
C GLU A 300 19.17 -0.50 -9.68
N THR A 301 19.79 -0.41 -8.50
CA THR A 301 20.00 -1.57 -7.63
C THR A 301 18.67 -2.19 -7.18
N CYS A 302 17.67 -1.37 -6.83
CA CYS A 302 16.31 -1.82 -6.52
C CYS A 302 15.70 -2.58 -7.70
N ARG A 303 15.75 -2.00 -8.91
CA ARG A 303 15.24 -2.62 -10.14
C ARG A 303 15.92 -3.96 -10.44
N LEU A 304 17.25 -4.00 -10.36
CA LEU A 304 18.01 -5.24 -10.58
C LEU A 304 17.67 -6.31 -9.54
N ARG A 305 17.43 -5.92 -8.28
CA ARG A 305 16.98 -6.84 -7.22
C ARG A 305 15.59 -7.42 -7.53
N GLU A 306 14.63 -6.62 -7.97
CA GLU A 306 13.31 -7.14 -8.38
C GLU A 306 13.41 -8.16 -9.52
N LEU A 307 14.36 -7.97 -10.45
CA LEU A 307 14.62 -8.94 -11.51
C LEU A 307 15.15 -10.28 -10.98
N THR A 308 15.92 -10.28 -9.88
CA THR A 308 16.40 -11.54 -9.28
C THR A 308 15.28 -12.34 -8.63
N TYR A 309 14.15 -11.70 -8.30
CA TYR A 309 12.96 -12.37 -7.75
C TYR A 309 12.06 -13.00 -8.82
N GLN A 310 12.25 -12.69 -10.11
CA GLN A 310 11.40 -13.21 -11.20
C GLN A 310 11.27 -14.73 -11.24
N PRO A 311 12.35 -15.53 -11.07
CA PRO A 311 12.23 -16.98 -11.02
C PRO A 311 11.32 -17.45 -9.88
N LYS A 312 11.43 -16.83 -8.70
CA LYS A 312 10.61 -17.15 -7.52
C LYS A 312 9.15 -16.74 -7.70
N ILE A 313 8.93 -15.58 -8.31
CA ILE A 313 7.59 -15.12 -8.69
C ILE A 313 6.93 -16.14 -9.63
N GLN A 314 7.61 -16.59 -10.68
CA GLN A 314 7.05 -17.56 -11.63
C GLN A 314 6.80 -18.94 -11.01
N GLU A 315 7.64 -19.36 -10.06
CA GLU A 315 7.42 -20.57 -9.26
C GLU A 315 6.11 -20.48 -8.46
N ILE A 316 5.92 -19.40 -7.70
CA ILE A 316 4.71 -19.17 -6.90
C ILE A 316 3.47 -19.04 -7.80
N VAL A 317 3.55 -18.31 -8.92
CA VAL A 317 2.45 -18.15 -9.89
C VAL A 317 2.00 -19.50 -10.42
N THR A 318 2.96 -20.33 -10.83
CA THR A 318 2.69 -21.66 -11.37
C THR A 318 2.01 -22.54 -10.32
N GLU A 319 2.51 -22.52 -9.08
CA GLU A 319 1.93 -23.27 -7.98
C GLU A 319 0.51 -22.78 -7.61
N LEU A 320 0.29 -21.47 -7.50
CA LEU A 320 -1.02 -20.89 -7.21
C LEU A 320 -2.07 -21.25 -8.26
N ILE A 321 -1.73 -21.15 -9.55
CA ILE A 321 -2.63 -21.51 -10.66
C ILE A 321 -2.95 -23.01 -10.64
N ALA A 322 -1.97 -23.86 -10.30
CA ALA A 322 -2.19 -25.30 -10.13
C ALA A 322 -3.13 -25.62 -8.96
N LEU A 323 -3.08 -24.81 -7.90
CA LEU A 323 -3.96 -24.94 -6.73
C LEU A 323 -5.37 -24.35 -6.94
N ALA A 324 -5.61 -23.58 -8.00
CA ALA A 324 -6.87 -22.87 -8.23
C ALA A 324 -8.14 -23.74 -8.05
N PRO A 325 -8.22 -25.00 -8.53
CA PRO A 325 -9.41 -25.86 -8.33
C PRO A 325 -9.73 -26.17 -6.86
N THR A 326 -8.74 -26.04 -5.96
CA THR A 326 -8.87 -26.32 -4.52
C THR A 326 -9.12 -25.05 -3.70
N ILE A 327 -8.98 -23.88 -4.31
CA ILE A 327 -9.24 -22.59 -3.70
C ILE A 327 -10.73 -22.28 -3.89
N THR A 328 -11.46 -22.10 -2.80
CA THR A 328 -12.93 -21.94 -2.78
C THR A 328 -13.39 -20.55 -2.37
N SER A 329 -12.48 -19.67 -1.97
CA SER A 329 -12.81 -18.31 -1.52
C SER A 329 -11.69 -17.29 -1.76
N LYS A 330 -12.05 -16.01 -1.73
CA LYS A 330 -11.12 -14.86 -1.80
C LYS A 330 -10.10 -14.89 -0.65
N THR A 331 -10.54 -15.20 0.58
CA THR A 331 -9.66 -15.36 1.75
C THR A 331 -8.63 -16.46 1.55
N GLN A 332 -9.07 -17.62 1.05
CA GLN A 332 -8.17 -18.74 0.85
C GLN A 332 -7.14 -18.45 -0.26
N ALA A 333 -7.51 -17.71 -1.31
CA ALA A 333 -6.57 -17.28 -2.34
C ALA A 333 -5.43 -16.42 -1.74
N ALA A 334 -5.79 -15.42 -0.94
CA ALA A 334 -4.82 -14.54 -0.26
C ALA A 334 -3.93 -15.31 0.73
N GLN A 335 -4.52 -16.20 1.54
CA GLN A 335 -3.77 -17.05 2.47
C GLN A 335 -2.78 -17.99 1.76
N ARG A 336 -3.17 -18.56 0.61
CA ARG A 336 -2.29 -19.40 -0.20
C ARG A 336 -1.15 -18.61 -0.80
N LEU A 337 -1.41 -17.43 -1.36
CA LEU A 337 -0.36 -16.53 -1.82
C LEU A 337 0.62 -16.25 -0.69
N ALA A 338 0.13 -15.79 0.46
CA ALA A 338 0.96 -15.42 1.60
C ALA A 338 1.84 -16.57 2.12
N THR A 339 1.30 -17.79 2.15
CA THR A 339 2.04 -18.99 2.58
C THR A 339 3.19 -19.30 1.63
N LEU A 340 2.92 -19.28 0.32
CA LEU A 340 3.91 -19.65 -0.69
C LEU A 340 5.02 -18.61 -0.81
N SER A 341 4.65 -17.33 -0.85
CA SER A 341 5.62 -16.24 -0.92
C SER A 341 6.48 -16.13 0.34
N GLU A 342 5.90 -16.31 1.53
CA GLU A 342 6.68 -16.34 2.77
C GLU A 342 7.74 -17.47 2.76
N ALA A 343 7.34 -18.69 2.41
CA ALA A 343 8.26 -19.82 2.34
C ALA A 343 9.39 -19.58 1.32
N GLN A 344 9.06 -19.05 0.13
CA GLN A 344 10.03 -18.77 -0.91
C GLN A 344 10.96 -17.60 -0.53
N MET A 345 10.46 -16.61 0.21
CA MET A 345 11.28 -15.48 0.64
C MET A 345 12.20 -15.83 1.82
N VAL A 346 11.82 -16.79 2.67
CA VAL A 346 12.74 -17.38 3.65
C VAL A 346 13.89 -18.11 2.95
N ASP A 347 13.60 -18.94 1.94
CA ASP A 347 14.65 -19.60 1.13
C ASP A 347 15.55 -18.58 0.41
N GLN A 348 14.97 -17.53 -0.16
CA GLN A 348 15.72 -16.43 -0.78
C GLN A 348 16.62 -15.72 0.24
N ALA A 349 16.09 -15.44 1.43
CA ALA A 349 16.83 -14.80 2.51
C ALA A 349 17.99 -15.66 3.03
N VAL A 350 18.02 -16.99 2.82
CA VAL A 350 19.24 -17.77 3.11
C VAL A 350 20.39 -17.37 2.16
N ARG A 351 20.09 -16.96 0.93
CA ARG A 351 21.10 -16.74 -0.12
C ARG A 351 21.41 -15.26 -0.37
N ASP A 352 20.49 -14.39 0.03
CA ASP A 352 20.57 -12.95 -0.19
C ASP A 352 20.83 -12.22 1.13
N ASP A 353 22.10 -11.87 1.36
CA ASP A 353 22.54 -11.12 2.54
C ASP A 353 22.01 -9.68 2.57
N SER A 354 21.45 -9.16 1.46
CA SER A 354 20.88 -7.82 1.41
C SER A 354 19.47 -7.73 2.01
N ILE A 355 18.79 -8.87 2.19
CA ILE A 355 17.47 -8.91 2.83
C ILE A 355 17.63 -8.72 4.34
N ASN A 356 16.94 -7.72 4.89
CA ASN A 356 16.86 -7.53 6.33
C ASN A 356 16.07 -8.68 6.96
N LEU A 357 16.75 -9.60 7.64
CA LEU A 357 16.12 -10.81 8.18
C LEU A 357 15.05 -10.57 9.25
N ARG A 358 15.02 -9.37 9.84
CA ARG A 358 14.05 -9.04 10.90
C ARG A 358 12.61 -9.06 10.38
N VAL A 359 12.41 -8.85 9.08
CA VAL A 359 11.10 -8.95 8.42
C VAL A 359 10.40 -10.30 8.65
N PHE A 360 11.17 -11.37 8.92
CA PHE A 360 10.67 -12.72 9.20
C PHE A 360 10.40 -12.99 10.69
N ARG A 361 10.63 -12.00 11.57
CA ARG A 361 10.68 -12.07 13.05
C ARG A 361 11.91 -12.79 13.60
N ALA A 362 12.17 -12.55 14.89
CA ALA A 362 13.38 -12.98 15.58
C ALA A 362 13.67 -14.50 15.50
N THR A 363 12.65 -15.35 15.68
CA THR A 363 12.83 -16.81 15.64
C THR A 363 13.23 -17.30 14.25
N SER A 364 12.49 -16.90 13.21
CA SER A 364 12.81 -17.28 11.83
C SER A 364 14.16 -16.69 11.40
N MET A 365 14.44 -15.43 11.75
CA MET A 365 15.74 -14.80 11.53
C MET A 365 16.90 -15.65 12.10
N GLN A 366 16.77 -16.15 13.33
CA GLN A 366 17.82 -16.99 13.93
C GLN A 366 18.02 -18.29 13.15
N HIS A 367 16.94 -18.93 12.73
CA HIS A 367 17.01 -20.14 11.91
C HIS A 367 17.65 -19.85 10.54
N ILE A 368 17.33 -18.72 9.88
CA ILE A 368 17.98 -18.32 8.62
C ILE A 368 19.50 -18.14 8.82
N LEU A 369 19.92 -17.48 9.90
CA LEU A 369 21.34 -17.32 10.24
C LEU A 369 22.04 -18.67 10.47
N ASN A 370 21.38 -19.59 11.20
CA ASN A 370 21.89 -20.94 11.40
C ASN A 370 22.01 -21.71 10.08
N THR A 371 21.01 -21.61 9.21
CA THR A 371 21.06 -22.21 7.86
C THR A 371 22.26 -21.68 7.07
N ARG A 372 22.48 -20.36 7.05
CA ARG A 372 23.65 -19.74 6.39
C ARG A 372 24.96 -20.31 6.94
N ALA A 373 25.09 -20.39 8.27
CA ALA A 373 26.28 -20.94 8.92
C ALA A 373 26.51 -22.43 8.60
N HIS A 374 25.45 -23.24 8.57
CA HIS A 374 25.55 -24.66 8.21
C HIS A 374 25.96 -24.88 6.76
N LEU A 375 25.41 -24.08 5.82
CA LEU A 375 25.83 -24.12 4.42
C LEU A 375 27.31 -23.77 4.24
N GLN A 376 27.79 -22.73 4.95
CA GLN A 376 29.21 -22.34 4.91
C GLN A 376 30.15 -23.44 5.43
N ASN A 377 29.68 -24.27 6.37
CA ASN A 377 30.43 -25.39 6.94
C ASN A 377 30.27 -26.71 6.17
N GLY A 378 29.43 -26.76 5.13
CA GLY A 378 29.13 -28.00 4.38
C GLY A 378 28.15 -28.96 5.08
N ASN A 379 27.48 -28.50 6.14
CA ASN A 379 26.52 -29.28 6.93
C ASN A 379 25.12 -29.24 6.29
N LEU A 380 24.96 -29.93 5.15
CA LEU A 380 23.74 -29.80 4.33
C LEU A 380 22.46 -30.30 5.02
N TYR A 381 22.57 -31.33 5.88
CA TYR A 381 21.41 -31.89 6.59
C TYR A 381 20.89 -30.91 7.66
N GLU A 382 21.78 -30.35 8.46
CA GLU A 382 21.47 -29.35 9.47
C GLU A 382 20.95 -28.05 8.82
N ALA A 383 21.55 -27.62 7.71
CA ALA A 383 21.06 -26.48 6.95
C ALA A 383 19.60 -26.67 6.50
N GLN A 384 19.26 -27.86 5.99
CA GLN A 384 17.90 -28.18 5.56
C GLN A 384 16.92 -28.22 6.75
N ALA A 385 17.35 -28.77 7.90
CA ALA A 385 16.53 -28.81 9.11
C ALA A 385 16.23 -27.40 9.63
N GLU A 386 17.24 -26.53 9.72
CA GLU A 386 17.08 -25.14 10.15
C GLU A 386 16.23 -24.33 9.14
N LEU A 387 16.37 -24.58 7.83
CA LEU A 387 15.53 -23.92 6.83
C LEU A 387 14.05 -24.29 7.00
N ALA A 388 13.74 -25.57 7.27
CA ALA A 388 12.37 -26.00 7.54
C ALA A 388 11.80 -25.33 8.80
N LEU A 389 12.61 -25.12 9.83
CA LEU A 389 12.22 -24.37 11.04
C LEU A 389 12.03 -22.88 10.74
N ALA A 390 12.91 -22.29 9.92
CA ALA A 390 12.78 -20.90 9.48
C ALA A 390 11.45 -20.67 8.76
N VAL A 391 11.10 -21.53 7.79
CA VAL A 391 9.83 -21.45 7.05
C VAL A 391 8.64 -21.62 8.00
N LYS A 392 8.68 -22.58 8.91
CA LYS A 392 7.59 -22.84 9.87
C LYS A 392 7.33 -21.66 10.81
N THR A 393 8.39 -20.98 11.22
CA THR A 393 8.36 -19.91 12.24
C THR A 393 8.32 -18.51 11.64
N ALA A 394 8.48 -18.38 10.33
CA ALA A 394 8.38 -17.10 9.63
C ALA A 394 6.99 -16.51 9.83
N ARG A 395 6.95 -15.19 10.03
CA ARG A 395 5.72 -14.42 10.14
C ARG A 395 5.97 -13.01 9.61
N THR A 396 5.84 -12.87 8.31
CA THR A 396 6.02 -11.63 7.56
C THR A 396 4.67 -10.95 7.35
N SER A 397 4.62 -9.63 7.50
CA SER A 397 3.47 -8.84 7.03
C SER A 397 3.64 -8.52 5.55
N SER A 398 2.54 -8.48 4.80
CA SER A 398 2.42 -7.77 3.54
C SER A 398 1.23 -6.82 3.63
N CYS A 399 1.15 -5.85 2.74
CA CYS A 399 0.03 -4.92 2.71
C CYS A 399 -1.28 -5.71 2.59
N PRO A 400 -2.35 -5.33 3.30
CA PRO A 400 -3.63 -6.01 3.26
C PRO A 400 -4.37 -5.70 1.93
N GLY A 401 -3.81 -6.12 0.79
CA GLY A 401 -4.38 -5.88 -0.54
C GLY A 401 -5.59 -6.77 -0.88
N GLY A 402 -5.95 -7.72 -0.01
CA GLY A 402 -7.08 -8.58 -0.27
C GLY A 402 -7.33 -9.53 0.89
N VAL A 403 -8.41 -9.26 1.61
CA VAL A 403 -9.01 -10.14 2.62
C VAL A 403 -8.07 -10.44 3.79
N GLY A 404 -8.19 -9.60 4.84
CA GLY A 404 -7.52 -9.83 6.11
C GLY A 404 -7.74 -11.27 6.58
N GLY A 405 -6.66 -12.05 6.57
CA GLY A 405 -6.60 -13.25 7.38
C GLY A 405 -6.72 -12.81 8.82
N GLU A 406 -7.71 -13.34 9.55
CA GLU A 406 -7.61 -13.38 11.00
C GLU A 406 -6.22 -13.97 11.30
N ALA A 407 -5.32 -13.13 11.80
CA ALA A 407 -4.06 -13.60 12.34
C ALA A 407 -4.43 -14.72 13.31
N GLU A 408 -4.04 -15.96 12.99
CA GLU A 408 -4.18 -17.08 13.91
C GLU A 408 -3.64 -16.60 15.25
N SER A 409 -4.55 -16.36 16.19
CA SER A 409 -4.20 -15.97 17.54
C SER A 409 -3.23 -17.02 18.04
N ASP A 410 -2.02 -16.59 18.39
CA ASP A 410 -0.96 -17.42 18.94
C ASP A 410 -1.55 -18.44 19.92
N LYS A 411 -1.62 -19.71 19.51
CA LYS A 411 -1.56 -20.81 20.46
C LYS A 411 -0.11 -20.94 20.88
N ALA A 412 0.36 -19.96 21.64
CA ALA A 412 1.43 -20.23 22.59
C ALA A 412 0.88 -21.28 23.56
N ASP A 413 1.65 -22.33 23.81
CA ASP A 413 1.39 -23.31 24.87
C ASP A 413 1.52 -22.64 26.25
N GLY A 414 0.58 -21.73 26.54
CA GLY A 414 0.41 -21.00 27.77
C GLY A 414 -1.08 -20.98 28.10
N GLU A 415 -1.38 -21.25 29.37
CA GLU A 415 -2.71 -21.38 29.97
C GLU A 415 -3.79 -20.53 29.29
N ALA A 416 -4.91 -21.17 28.92
CA ALA A 416 -6.07 -20.53 28.32
C ALA A 416 -6.50 -19.30 29.16
N SER A 417 -6.17 -18.09 28.71
CA SER A 417 -6.78 -16.88 29.24
C SER A 417 -8.27 -16.91 28.88
N ASN A 418 -9.11 -16.90 29.91
CA ASN A 418 -10.54 -16.62 29.79
C ASN A 418 -10.70 -15.11 29.59
N ASP A 419 -10.39 -14.61 28.38
CA ASP A 419 -10.67 -13.23 28.05
C ASP A 419 -12.17 -13.06 27.77
N ASP A 420 -12.90 -12.78 28.84
CA ASP A 420 -14.29 -12.39 28.80
C ASP A 420 -14.40 -11.00 28.12
N CYS A 421 -15.18 -10.92 27.03
CA CYS A 421 -15.40 -9.66 26.33
C CYS A 421 -16.50 -8.87 27.05
N GLU A 422 -16.16 -7.70 27.60
CA GLU A 422 -17.10 -6.81 28.28
C GLU A 422 -17.43 -5.57 27.44
N PHE A 423 -18.72 -5.28 27.26
CA PHE A 423 -19.21 -4.06 26.59
C PHE A 423 -20.59 -3.66 27.12
N THR A 424 -21.06 -2.45 26.81
CA THR A 424 -22.42 -2.00 27.15
C THR A 424 -23.35 -2.18 25.96
N SER A 425 -24.36 -3.04 26.08
CA SER A 425 -25.37 -3.22 25.04
C SER A 425 -26.46 -2.15 25.15
N LYS A 426 -26.92 -1.63 24.00
CA LYS A 426 -28.00 -0.63 23.95
C LYS A 426 -29.29 -1.15 24.60
N GLU A 427 -29.56 -2.45 24.47
CA GLU A 427 -30.75 -3.10 25.01
C GLU A 427 -30.51 -4.60 25.21
N CYS A 428 -30.95 -5.15 26.36
CA CYS A 428 -30.90 -6.59 26.62
C CYS A 428 -31.96 -7.34 25.80
N PRO A 429 -31.58 -8.37 25.02
CA PRO A 429 -32.53 -9.09 24.16
C PRO A 429 -33.54 -9.96 24.93
N LEU A 430 -33.33 -10.18 26.24
CA LEU A 430 -34.19 -11.02 27.08
C LEU A 430 -35.18 -10.21 27.93
N CYS A 431 -34.76 -9.06 28.48
CA CYS A 431 -35.60 -8.24 29.36
C CYS A 431 -35.82 -6.81 28.88
N HIS A 432 -35.25 -6.42 27.73
CA HIS A 432 -35.39 -5.09 27.13
C HIS A 432 -34.88 -3.92 27.98
N LYS A 433 -34.12 -4.20 29.05
CA LYS A 433 -33.43 -3.15 29.83
C LYS A 433 -32.35 -2.49 28.94
N LYS A 434 -32.30 -1.17 28.92
CA LYS A 434 -31.33 -0.39 28.15
C LYS A 434 -30.00 -0.23 28.89
N ASP A 435 -28.94 0.02 28.13
CA ASP A 435 -27.58 0.32 28.61
C ASP A 435 -27.05 -0.74 29.59
N VAL A 436 -27.10 -2.01 29.19
CA VAL A 436 -26.79 -3.18 30.03
C VAL A 436 -25.33 -3.58 29.85
N LYS A 437 -24.57 -3.61 30.96
CA LYS A 437 -23.20 -4.14 30.94
C LYS A 437 -23.25 -5.63 30.64
N THR A 438 -22.68 -6.01 29.52
CA THR A 438 -22.78 -7.34 28.91
C THR A 438 -21.41 -7.96 28.87
N VAL A 439 -21.31 -9.17 29.42
CA VAL A 439 -20.09 -9.99 29.43
C VAL A 439 -20.35 -11.21 28.55
N ILE A 440 -19.50 -11.41 27.55
CA ILE A 440 -19.54 -12.58 26.67
C ILE A 440 -18.38 -13.49 27.03
N THR A 441 -18.72 -14.70 27.47
CA THR A 441 -17.78 -15.80 27.68
C THR A 441 -17.87 -16.79 26.51
N LYS A 442 -17.03 -17.83 26.49
CA LYS A 442 -17.07 -18.89 25.48
C LYS A 442 -18.42 -19.62 25.40
N THR A 443 -19.19 -19.66 26.50
CA THR A 443 -20.42 -20.46 26.59
C THR A 443 -21.68 -19.65 26.86
N ARG A 444 -21.55 -18.40 27.32
CA ARG A 444 -22.67 -17.60 27.79
C ARG A 444 -22.51 -16.11 27.48
N ILE A 445 -23.65 -15.45 27.37
CA ILE A 445 -23.78 -14.00 27.37
C ILE A 445 -24.55 -13.64 28.64
N THR A 446 -23.95 -12.85 29.53
CA THR A 446 -24.57 -12.41 30.78
C THR A 446 -24.66 -10.90 30.83
N GLY A 447 -25.83 -10.38 31.22
CA GLY A 447 -26.02 -8.95 31.48
C GLY A 447 -26.11 -8.68 32.98
N ASP A 448 -25.66 -7.49 33.41
CA ASP A 448 -25.84 -7.00 34.78
C ASP A 448 -27.32 -6.86 35.20
N CYS A 449 -28.23 -6.89 34.23
CA CYS A 449 -29.68 -7.01 34.42
C CYS A 449 -30.13 -8.38 34.98
N GLY A 450 -29.22 -9.35 35.14
CA GLY A 450 -29.51 -10.69 35.65
C GLY A 450 -29.90 -11.71 34.57
N CYS A 451 -30.02 -11.28 33.32
CA CYS A 451 -30.30 -12.18 32.20
C CYS A 451 -29.03 -12.93 31.73
N SER A 452 -29.19 -14.21 31.38
CA SER A 452 -28.12 -15.05 30.82
C SER A 452 -28.66 -15.88 29.65
N ALA A 453 -27.95 -15.87 28.53
CA ALA A 453 -28.22 -16.73 27.38
C ALA A 453 -27.03 -17.66 27.11
N LYS A 454 -27.28 -18.88 26.61
CA LYS A 454 -26.22 -19.73 26.05
C LYS A 454 -25.83 -19.20 24.67
N ARG A 455 -24.53 -19.16 24.40
CA ARG A 455 -24.01 -18.86 23.06
C ARG A 455 -24.17 -20.13 22.23
N SER A 456 -25.04 -20.07 21.22
CA SER A 456 -25.32 -21.17 20.28
C SER A 456 -24.14 -21.44 19.36
#